data_AF-A0A1S2CHC6-F1
#
_entry.id   AF-A0A1S2CHC6-F1
#
_cell.length_a   1.000
_cell.length_b   1.000
_cell.length_c   1.000
_cell.angle_alpha   90.00
_cell.angle_beta   90.00
_cell.angle_gamma   90.00
#
_symmetry.space_group_name_H-M   'P 1'
#
loop_
_entity.id
_entity.type
_entity.pdbx_description
1 polymer ?
#
loop_
_entity_poly.entity_id
_entity_poly.type
_entity_poly.pdbx_seq_one_letter_code
_entity_poly.pdbx_strand_id
1 'polypeptide(L)'
;MGCPGLAWQGSQTALDRNRGKTDLSTESGEIENFDVQYSYRLDAFWDIQTGLGAQSTFGADPNRERYSAIIGLQGLAPYWFEVDTNLRVTDDGDVSYDLEAEYDWLLTQRLILQGRGETLVAFSDVEEWGVGTGINNIGLGLRLRYQFSREFAPYIGVSYTRYLGNTKDLRERGGEGVDASSFVAGVRWWF
;
A
#
# COMPACT_ATOMS: atom_id res chain seq x y z
N MET A 1 -31.92 -16.51 -4.42
CA MET A 1 -31.09 -15.43 -4.98
C MET A 1 -29.88 -15.29 -4.06
N GLY A 2 -28.81 -16.02 -4.35
CA GLY A 2 -27.59 -16.03 -3.56
C GLY A 2 -26.43 -15.61 -4.45
N CYS A 3 -25.78 -14.50 -4.11
CA CYS A 3 -24.50 -14.11 -4.68
C CYS A 3 -23.41 -14.80 -3.84
N PRO A 4 -22.45 -15.51 -4.46
CA PRO A 4 -21.42 -16.19 -3.68
C PRO A 4 -20.41 -15.15 -3.23
N GLY A 5 -20.58 -14.67 -2.00
CA GLY A 5 -19.45 -14.18 -1.22
C GLY A 5 -18.48 -15.33 -1.03
N LEU A 6 -17.20 -15.08 -1.29
CA LEU A 6 -16.11 -15.97 -0.90
C LEU A 6 -16.03 -15.99 0.63
N ALA A 7 -16.94 -16.74 1.25
CA ALA A 7 -16.80 -17.18 2.62
C ALA A 7 -15.76 -18.30 2.63
N TRP A 8 -14.51 -17.94 2.88
CA TRP A 8 -13.49 -18.93 3.24
C TRP A 8 -13.67 -19.29 4.71
N GLN A 9 -14.42 -20.37 4.93
CA GLN A 9 -14.45 -21.10 6.19
C GLN A 9 -13.09 -21.77 6.40
N GLY A 10 -12.31 -21.26 7.34
CA GLY A 10 -11.06 -21.88 7.79
C GLY A 10 -10.31 -20.91 8.68
N SER A 11 -9.90 -21.36 9.87
CA SER A 11 -8.88 -20.67 10.67
C SER A 11 -7.58 -20.66 9.85
N GLN A 12 -7.40 -19.68 8.99
CA GLN A 12 -6.24 -19.57 8.12
C GLN A 12 -5.28 -18.59 8.75
N THR A 13 -4.25 -19.14 9.39
CA THR A 13 -2.96 -18.45 9.50
C THR A 13 -2.46 -18.22 8.08
N ALA A 14 -2.58 -16.99 7.60
CA ALA A 14 -2.01 -16.56 6.33
C ALA A 14 -0.71 -15.79 6.62
N LEU A 15 0.38 -16.25 6.03
CA LEU A 15 1.66 -15.55 5.99
C LEU A 15 1.72 -14.97 4.58
N ASP A 16 1.16 -13.78 4.41
CA ASP A 16 1.11 -13.12 3.11
C ASP A 16 1.19 -11.60 3.29
N ARG A 17 2.25 -11.01 2.74
CA ARG A 17 2.24 -9.75 1.98
C ARG A 17 3.67 -9.31 1.63
N ASN A 18 4.14 -9.62 0.43
CA ASN A 18 5.20 -8.83 -0.21
C ASN A 18 4.54 -7.60 -0.85
N ARG A 19 4.68 -6.43 -0.22
CA ARG A 19 4.35 -5.14 -0.84
C ARG A 19 5.58 -4.58 -1.53
N GLY A 20 5.86 -5.08 -2.72
CA GLY A 20 6.68 -4.36 -3.69
C GLY A 20 5.90 -3.13 -4.16
N LYS A 21 5.86 -2.08 -3.33
CA LYS A 21 5.38 -0.76 -3.75
C LYS A 21 6.59 0.00 -4.27
N THR A 22 6.93 -0.29 -5.52
CA THR A 22 7.92 0.47 -6.28
C THR A 22 7.26 1.76 -6.78
N ASP A 23 6.98 2.69 -5.87
CA ASP A 23 6.46 4.03 -6.21
C ASP A 23 7.34 5.14 -5.61
N LEU A 24 8.64 4.86 -5.44
CA LEU A 24 9.66 5.85 -5.13
C LEU A 24 10.85 5.61 -6.05
N SER A 25 10.64 5.75 -7.36
CA SER A 25 11.73 6.06 -8.28
C SER A 25 12.18 7.49 -8.00
N THR A 26 12.96 7.67 -6.95
CA THR A 26 13.77 8.88 -6.83
C THR A 26 14.99 8.71 -7.74
N GLU A 27 15.44 9.79 -8.38
CA GLU A 27 16.67 9.82 -9.19
C GLU A 27 17.93 9.40 -8.38
N SER A 28 17.82 9.26 -7.05
CA SER A 28 18.86 8.82 -6.11
C SER A 28 18.88 7.30 -5.81
N GLY A 29 17.89 6.53 -6.25
CA GLY A 29 17.89 5.06 -6.10
C GLY A 29 16.51 4.41 -6.07
N GLU A 30 16.47 3.12 -6.39
CA GLU A 30 15.29 2.26 -6.27
C GLU A 30 15.18 1.76 -4.83
N ILE A 31 14.05 2.07 -4.17
CA ILE A 31 13.76 1.55 -2.82
C ILE A 31 13.06 0.20 -2.97
N GLU A 32 13.71 -0.85 -2.49
CA GLU A 32 13.12 -2.18 -2.34
C GLU A 32 12.54 -2.33 -0.93
N ASN A 33 11.28 -2.76 -0.86
CA ASN A 33 10.59 -3.02 0.40
C ASN A 33 10.24 -4.50 0.49
N PHE A 34 10.59 -5.13 1.61
CA PHE A 34 10.25 -6.51 1.91
C PHE A 34 9.59 -6.60 3.28
N ASP A 35 8.29 -6.87 3.30
CA ASP A 35 7.53 -7.06 4.54
C ASP A 35 7.13 -8.53 4.71
N VAL A 36 7.19 -9.01 5.95
CA VAL A 36 6.72 -10.34 6.37
C VAL A 36 5.77 -10.15 7.52
N GLN A 37 4.50 -10.48 7.32
CA GLN A 37 3.45 -10.26 8.31
C GLN A 37 2.67 -11.53 8.60
N TYR A 38 2.32 -11.71 9.87
CA TYR A 38 1.40 -12.69 10.37
C TYR A 38 0.04 -12.04 10.56
N SER A 39 -1.01 -12.65 9.99
CA SER A 39 -2.38 -12.20 10.14
C SER A 39 -3.15 -13.10 11.12
N TYR A 40 -3.79 -12.48 12.09
CA TYR A 40 -4.71 -13.11 13.05
C TYR A 40 -6.11 -12.54 12.88
N ARG A 41 -7.08 -13.43 12.64
CA ARG A 41 -8.48 -13.04 12.54
C ARG A 41 -9.05 -12.65 13.90
N LEU A 42 -9.39 -11.38 14.07
CA LEU A 42 -10.02 -10.87 15.27
C LEU A 42 -11.53 -11.17 15.27
N ASP A 43 -12.21 -10.89 14.16
CA ASP A 43 -13.63 -11.18 13.96
C ASP A 43 -13.97 -11.50 12.49
N ALA A 44 -15.26 -11.47 12.13
CA ALA A 44 -15.71 -11.81 10.77
C ALA A 44 -15.29 -10.79 9.69
N PHE A 45 -14.93 -9.57 10.08
CA PHE A 45 -14.62 -8.45 9.20
C PHE A 45 -13.19 -7.93 9.38
N TRP A 46 -12.54 -8.19 10.51
CA TRP A 46 -11.25 -7.61 10.86
C TRP A 46 -10.19 -8.66 11.22
N ASP A 47 -9.01 -8.46 10.66
CA ASP A 47 -7.79 -9.20 10.94
C ASP A 47 -6.73 -8.22 11.49
N ILE A 48 -6.06 -8.62 12.58
CA ILE A 48 -4.89 -7.91 13.11
C ILE A 48 -3.64 -8.50 12.45
N GLN A 49 -2.72 -7.63 12.05
CA GLN A 49 -1.46 -8.01 11.42
C GLN A 49 -0.29 -7.61 12.30
N THR A 50 0.74 -8.43 12.33
CA THR A 50 2.01 -8.09 12.97
C THR A 50 3.16 -8.72 12.22
N GLY A 51 4.27 -8.00 12.09
CA GLY A 51 5.34 -8.45 11.21
C GLY A 51 6.61 -7.65 11.33
N LEU A 52 7.55 -8.00 10.45
CA LEU A 52 8.81 -7.32 10.28
C LEU A 52 8.95 -6.86 8.84
N GLY A 53 9.59 -5.72 8.62
CA GLY A 53 9.91 -5.20 7.31
C GLY A 53 11.39 -4.86 7.18
N ALA A 54 11.94 -5.04 5.99
CA ALA A 54 13.26 -4.58 5.60
C ALA A 54 13.10 -3.61 4.42
N GLN A 55 13.78 -2.47 4.48
CA GLN A 55 13.82 -1.49 3.39
C GLN A 55 15.26 -1.26 3.01
N SER A 56 15.54 -1.34 1.72
CA SER A 56 16.89 -1.17 1.16
C SER A 56 16.83 -0.19 0.00
N THR A 57 17.75 0.77 -0.04
CA THR A 57 17.90 1.66 -1.20
C THR A 57 19.04 1.16 -2.08
N PHE A 58 18.81 1.09 -3.40
CA PHE A 58 19.81 0.74 -4.40
C PHE A 58 20.03 1.91 -5.35
N GLY A 59 21.23 2.51 -5.36
CA GLY A 59 21.48 3.72 -6.15
C GLY A 59 22.93 4.18 -6.16
N ALA A 60 23.15 5.42 -6.61
CA ALA A 60 24.48 6.05 -6.63
C ALA A 60 24.96 6.53 -5.25
N ASP A 61 24.02 6.70 -4.31
CA ASP A 61 24.27 6.96 -2.90
C ASP A 61 24.61 5.66 -2.14
N PRO A 62 25.22 5.74 -0.94
CA PRO A 62 25.51 4.56 -0.14
C PRO A 62 24.23 3.75 0.12
N ASN A 63 24.30 2.43 -0.09
CA ASN A 63 23.20 1.52 0.25
C ASN A 63 22.82 1.72 1.72
N ARG A 64 21.55 2.08 1.94
CA ARG A 64 20.94 2.20 3.26
C ARG A 64 20.01 1.02 3.43
N GLU A 65 20.10 0.39 4.60
CA GLU A 65 19.24 -0.71 5.00
C GLU A 65 18.66 -0.36 6.36
N ARG A 66 17.35 -0.53 6.51
CA ARG A 66 16.68 -0.39 7.81
C ARG A 66 15.68 -1.50 8.03
N TYR A 67 15.52 -1.91 9.27
CA TYR A 67 14.55 -2.90 9.68
C TYR A 67 13.40 -2.23 10.41
N SER A 68 12.24 -2.88 10.43
CA SER A 68 11.08 -2.31 11.08
C SER A 68 10.19 -3.39 11.66
N ALA A 69 9.54 -3.07 12.77
CA ALA A 69 8.41 -3.80 13.29
C ALA A 69 7.11 -3.16 12.78
N ILE A 70 6.16 -4.00 12.41
CA ILE A 70 4.86 -3.60 11.84
C ILE A 70 3.75 -4.16 12.73
N ILE A 71 2.76 -3.33 13.01
CA ILE A 71 1.47 -3.76 13.55
C ILE A 71 0.36 -3.08 12.76
N GLY A 72 -0.60 -3.85 12.29
CA GLY A 72 -1.64 -3.38 11.40
C GLY A 72 -3.01 -3.95 11.70
N LEU A 73 -4.01 -3.36 11.07
CA LEU A 73 -5.38 -3.82 11.06
C LEU A 73 -5.88 -3.78 9.62
N GLN A 74 -6.34 -4.92 9.13
CA GLN A 74 -6.91 -5.08 7.79
C GLN A 74 -8.33 -5.61 7.90
N GLY A 75 -9.27 -5.05 7.15
CA GLY A 75 -10.63 -5.56 7.17
C GLY A 75 -11.63 -4.80 6.34
N LEU A 76 -12.90 -5.15 6.52
CA LEU A 76 -14.05 -4.51 5.88
C LEU A 76 -14.72 -3.55 6.87
N ALA A 77 -14.55 -2.25 6.61
CA ALA A 77 -15.21 -1.18 7.34
C ALA A 77 -16.69 -1.01 6.91
N PRO A 78 -17.51 -0.28 7.70
CA PRO A 78 -18.88 0.06 7.30
C PRO A 78 -18.94 0.62 5.90
N TYR A 79 -20.04 0.35 5.19
CA TYR A 79 -20.21 0.64 3.75
C TYR A 79 -19.32 -0.19 2.81
N TRP A 80 -18.71 -1.29 3.25
CA TRP A 80 -17.91 -2.19 2.40
C TRP A 80 -16.61 -1.59 1.89
N PHE A 81 -16.02 -0.66 2.64
CA PHE A 81 -14.66 -0.23 2.39
C PHE A 81 -13.68 -1.29 2.86
N GLU A 82 -12.76 -1.69 2.00
CA GLU A 82 -11.61 -2.49 2.39
C GLU A 82 -10.57 -1.52 2.96
N VAL A 83 -10.26 -1.65 4.24
CA VAL A 83 -9.36 -0.75 4.96
C VAL A 83 -8.14 -1.52 5.42
N ASP A 84 -6.98 -0.93 5.22
CA ASP A 84 -5.69 -1.43 5.65
C ASP A 84 -4.94 -0.31 6.37
N THR A 85 -4.45 -0.62 7.56
CA THR A 85 -3.73 0.35 8.40
C THR A 85 -2.50 -0.32 8.96
N ASN A 86 -1.36 0.36 8.91
CA ASN A 86 -0.10 -0.18 9.43
C ASN A 86 0.64 0.90 10.21
N LEU A 87 0.93 0.63 11.49
CA LEU A 87 1.91 1.36 12.26
C LEU A 87 3.25 0.64 12.14
N ARG A 88 4.29 1.39 11.75
CA ARG A 88 5.64 0.90 11.55
C ARG A 88 6.60 1.64 12.47
N VAL A 89 7.51 0.89 13.10
CA VAL A 89 8.61 1.43 13.92
C VAL A 89 9.92 0.88 13.38
N THR A 90 10.87 1.75 13.02
CA THR A 90 12.19 1.35 12.51
C THR A 90 13.15 1.03 13.65
N ASP A 91 14.29 0.40 13.33
CA ASP A 91 15.36 0.13 14.29
C ASP A 91 16.05 1.41 14.81
N ASP A 92 16.01 2.49 14.02
CA ASP A 92 16.44 3.84 14.42
C ASP A 92 15.41 4.58 15.30
N GLY A 93 14.24 3.98 15.53
CA GLY A 93 13.18 4.52 16.38
C GLY A 93 12.20 5.45 15.66
N ASP A 94 12.23 5.50 14.33
CA ASP A 94 11.28 6.28 13.55
C ASP A 94 9.92 5.61 13.51
N VAL A 95 8.88 6.40 13.76
CA VAL A 95 7.51 5.90 13.74
C VAL A 95 6.78 6.47 12.54
N SER A 96 6.08 5.60 11.81
CA SER A 96 5.21 5.98 10.70
C SER A 96 3.91 5.19 10.70
N TYR A 97 2.88 5.77 10.10
CA TYR A 97 1.56 5.19 9.96
C TYR A 97 1.10 5.29 8.51
N ASP A 98 0.69 4.16 7.96
CA ASP A 98 0.11 4.02 6.62
C ASP A 98 -1.37 3.69 6.75
N LEU A 99 -2.20 4.39 5.98
CA LEU A 99 -3.63 4.14 5.87
C LEU A 99 -3.99 4.03 4.40
N GLU A 100 -4.76 3.00 4.11
CA GLU A 100 -5.32 2.75 2.80
C GLU A 100 -6.78 2.34 2.91
N ALA A 101 -7.57 2.84 1.98
CA ALA A 101 -8.96 2.49 1.82
C ALA A 101 -9.26 2.22 0.35
N GLU A 102 -9.91 1.09 0.10
CA GLU A 102 -10.36 0.69 -1.22
C GLU A 102 -11.88 0.50 -1.24
N TYR A 103 -12.47 0.69 -2.41
CA TYR A 103 -13.88 0.45 -2.65
C TYR A 103 -14.10 -0.11 -4.06
N ASP A 104 -14.81 -1.24 -4.14
CA ASP A 104 -15.15 -1.89 -5.41
C ASP A 104 -16.59 -1.56 -5.86
N TRP A 105 -16.72 -0.70 -6.87
CA TRP A 105 -17.98 -0.47 -7.57
C TRP A 105 -18.23 -1.52 -8.64
N LEU A 106 -19.28 -2.31 -8.45
CA LEU A 106 -19.77 -3.26 -9.45
C LEU A 106 -20.56 -2.50 -10.54
N LEU A 107 -19.86 -2.04 -11.58
CA LEU A 107 -20.50 -1.34 -12.70
C LEU A 107 -21.38 -2.29 -13.53
N THR A 108 -20.91 -3.52 -13.74
CA THR A 108 -21.68 -4.62 -14.34
C THR A 108 -21.37 -5.94 -13.65
N GLN A 109 -21.97 -7.05 -14.09
CA GLN A 109 -21.64 -8.40 -13.59
C GLN A 109 -20.20 -8.84 -13.85
N ARG A 110 -19.45 -8.13 -14.71
CA ARG A 110 -18.07 -8.46 -15.09
C ARG A 110 -17.10 -7.28 -15.04
N LEU A 111 -17.61 -6.06 -14.88
CA LEU A 111 -16.83 -4.83 -14.88
C LEU A 111 -16.85 -4.21 -13.49
N ILE A 112 -15.67 -4.09 -12.88
CA ILE A 112 -15.49 -3.58 -11.52
C ILE A 112 -14.57 -2.36 -11.61
N LEU A 113 -15.03 -1.24 -11.07
CA LEU A 113 -14.20 -0.06 -10.86
C LEU A 113 -13.78 -0.04 -9.39
N GLN A 114 -12.49 -0.12 -9.14
CA GLN A 114 -11.90 -0.03 -7.82
C GLN A 114 -11.36 1.38 -7.61
N GLY A 115 -11.81 2.05 -6.57
CA GLY A 115 -11.21 3.28 -6.06
C GLY A 115 -10.29 2.96 -4.90
N ARG A 116 -9.17 3.67 -4.84
CA ARG A 116 -8.16 3.53 -3.80
C ARG A 116 -7.75 4.91 -3.30
N GLY A 117 -7.70 5.09 -2.00
CA GLY A 117 -7.11 6.24 -1.34
C GLY A 117 -6.04 5.76 -0.37
N GLU A 118 -4.93 6.48 -0.31
CA GLU A 118 -3.83 6.16 0.59
C GLU A 118 -3.20 7.42 1.16
N THR A 119 -2.64 7.30 2.36
CA THR A 119 -1.88 8.37 3.00
C THR A 119 -0.85 7.77 3.96
N LEU A 120 0.32 8.38 3.99
CA LEU A 120 1.39 8.07 4.93
C LEU A 120 1.62 9.26 5.86
N VAL A 121 1.76 8.97 7.14
CA VAL A 121 2.05 9.94 8.20
C VAL A 121 3.29 9.49 8.96
N ALA A 122 4.33 10.32 8.96
CA ALA A 122 5.55 10.10 9.72
C ALA A 122 5.53 10.95 11.00
N PHE A 123 5.93 10.37 12.12
CA PHE A 123 6.05 11.07 13.40
C PHE A 123 7.47 11.52 13.70
N SER A 124 8.44 11.05 12.91
CA SER A 124 9.85 11.44 12.96
C SER A 124 10.27 12.08 11.63
N ASP A 125 11.29 12.93 11.68
CA ASP A 125 11.96 13.44 10.46
C ASP A 125 13.10 12.47 10.13
N VAL A 126 13.12 12.01 8.89
CA VAL A 126 14.08 11.02 8.40
C VAL A 126 14.58 11.50 7.05
N GLU A 127 15.39 12.58 7.07
CA GLU A 127 15.84 13.26 5.85
C GLU A 127 16.63 12.34 4.93
N GLU A 128 17.35 11.36 5.49
CA GLU A 128 18.06 10.34 4.72
C GLU A 128 17.13 9.46 3.88
N TRP A 129 15.85 9.33 4.23
CA TRP A 129 14.86 8.61 3.42
C TRP A 129 13.93 9.58 2.67
N GLY A 130 14.21 10.89 2.70
CA GLY A 130 13.35 11.92 2.11
C GLY A 130 11.97 12.01 2.76
N VAL A 131 11.84 11.58 4.02
CA VAL A 131 10.57 11.51 4.76
C VAL A 131 10.58 12.59 5.83
N GLY A 132 9.78 13.63 5.65
CA GLY A 132 9.60 14.66 6.68
C GLY A 132 8.49 14.32 7.67
N THR A 133 8.51 14.90 8.87
CA THR A 133 7.42 14.70 9.85
C THR A 133 6.07 15.25 9.35
N GLY A 134 4.98 14.60 9.76
CA GLY A 134 3.60 14.97 9.45
C GLY A 134 2.99 14.10 8.36
N ILE A 135 1.93 14.60 7.72
CA ILE A 135 1.32 13.93 6.57
C ILE A 135 2.28 14.06 5.39
N ASN A 136 2.84 12.94 4.95
CA ASN A 136 3.84 12.89 3.89
C ASN A 136 3.20 13.03 2.51
N ASN A 137 2.08 12.34 2.30
CA ASN A 137 1.42 12.30 1.00
C ASN A 137 -0.08 12.00 1.09
N ILE A 138 -0.76 12.24 -0.03
CA ILE A 138 -2.08 11.71 -0.34
C ILE A 138 -1.98 11.06 -1.72
N GLY A 139 -2.39 9.80 -1.81
CA GLY A 139 -2.48 9.03 -3.05
C GLY A 139 -3.93 8.70 -3.38
N LEU A 140 -4.26 8.77 -4.66
CA LEU A 140 -5.55 8.40 -5.22
C LEU A 140 -5.32 7.47 -6.42
N GLY A 141 -6.05 6.36 -6.45
CA GLY A 141 -5.99 5.37 -7.50
C GLY A 141 -7.38 5.03 -8.03
N LEU A 142 -7.45 4.82 -9.34
CA LEU A 142 -8.63 4.25 -10.00
C LEU A 142 -8.20 3.11 -10.90
N ARG A 143 -8.79 1.93 -10.68
CA ARG A 143 -8.50 0.72 -11.46
C ARG A 143 -9.77 0.12 -12.00
N LEU A 144 -9.83 -0.08 -13.31
CA LEU A 144 -10.91 -0.77 -13.99
C LEU A 144 -10.49 -2.22 -14.28
N ARG A 145 -11.22 -3.17 -13.71
CA ARG A 145 -11.00 -4.61 -13.85
C ARG A 145 -12.16 -5.23 -14.61
N TYR A 146 -11.85 -6.03 -15.64
CA TYR A 146 -12.85 -6.77 -16.40
C TYR A 146 -12.64 -8.28 -16.25
N GLN A 147 -13.67 -9.01 -15.86
CA GLN A 147 -13.65 -10.46 -15.66
C GLN A 147 -14.15 -11.16 -16.92
N PHE A 148 -13.24 -11.67 -17.74
CA PHE A 148 -13.61 -12.52 -18.89
C PHE A 148 -14.09 -13.89 -18.41
N SER A 149 -13.32 -14.49 -17.50
CA SER A 149 -13.68 -15.68 -16.74
C SER A 149 -13.30 -15.47 -15.27
N ARG A 150 -13.58 -16.44 -14.39
CA ARG A 150 -13.12 -16.33 -13.00
C ARG A 150 -11.59 -16.34 -12.97
N GLU A 151 -10.98 -17.17 -13.79
CA GLU A 151 -9.54 -17.44 -13.90
C GLU A 151 -8.75 -16.35 -14.62
N PHE A 152 -9.41 -15.41 -15.32
CA PHE A 152 -8.74 -14.39 -16.14
C PHE A 152 -9.44 -13.03 -16.05
N ALA A 153 -8.76 -12.08 -15.41
CA ALA A 153 -9.25 -10.73 -15.18
C ALA A 153 -8.17 -9.66 -15.47
N PRO A 154 -8.10 -9.13 -16.70
CA PRO A 154 -7.27 -7.97 -17.01
C PRO A 154 -7.78 -6.72 -16.32
N TYR A 155 -6.85 -5.81 -16.05
CA TYR A 155 -7.14 -4.53 -15.47
C TYR A 155 -6.23 -3.43 -16.03
N ILE A 156 -6.76 -2.21 -16.02
CA ILE A 156 -6.05 -0.98 -16.30
C ILE A 156 -6.33 0.01 -15.18
N GLY A 157 -5.45 0.96 -14.95
CA GLY A 157 -5.65 1.96 -13.91
C GLY A 157 -4.72 3.15 -14.02
N VAL A 158 -5.05 4.15 -13.23
CA VAL A 158 -4.25 5.35 -13.03
C VAL A 158 -4.05 5.55 -11.54
N SER A 159 -2.88 6.03 -11.16
CA SER A 159 -2.64 6.54 -9.80
C SER A 159 -2.07 7.94 -9.86
N TYR A 160 -2.36 8.71 -8.83
CA TYR A 160 -1.87 10.05 -8.60
C TYR A 160 -1.46 10.16 -7.14
N THR A 161 -0.24 10.60 -6.89
CA THR A 161 0.29 10.85 -5.55
C THR A 161 0.78 12.28 -5.46
N ARG A 162 0.46 12.94 -4.35
CA ARG A 162 0.96 14.28 -4.05
C ARG A 162 1.62 14.30 -2.68
N TYR A 163 2.85 14.81 -2.64
CA TYR A 163 3.59 15.01 -1.39
C TYR A 163 3.19 16.31 -0.72
N LEU A 164 3.14 16.28 0.61
CA LEU A 164 2.65 17.36 1.47
C LEU A 164 3.64 17.63 2.61
N GLY A 165 3.45 18.78 3.28
CA GLY A 165 4.20 19.16 4.48
C GLY A 165 5.72 19.18 4.26
N ASN A 166 6.45 18.79 5.31
CA ASN A 166 7.92 18.77 5.30
C ASN A 166 8.49 17.85 4.20
N THR A 167 7.75 16.80 3.83
CA THR A 167 8.15 15.88 2.75
C THR A 167 8.14 16.58 1.40
N LYS A 168 7.14 17.42 1.14
CA LYS A 168 7.11 18.26 -0.07
C LYS A 168 8.34 19.17 -0.12
N ASP A 169 8.66 19.84 0.98
CA ASP A 169 9.78 20.78 1.06
C ASP A 169 11.13 20.06 0.87
N LEU A 170 11.28 18.85 1.43
CA LEU A 170 12.45 17.99 1.20
C LEU A 170 12.62 17.66 -0.28
N ARG A 171 11.54 17.25 -0.97
CA ARG A 171 11.56 16.94 -2.40
C ARG A 171 11.90 18.15 -3.26
N GLU A 172 11.30 19.31 -2.97
CA GLU A 172 11.60 20.55 -3.70
C GLU A 172 13.07 20.97 -3.54
N ARG A 173 13.66 20.82 -2.34
CA ARG A 173 15.09 21.07 -2.12
C ARG A 173 15.99 20.08 -2.86
N GLY A 174 15.55 18.84 -3.01
CA GLY A 174 16.23 17.80 -3.80
C GLY A 174 16.07 17.98 -5.32
N GLY A 175 15.26 18.93 -5.79
CA GLY A 175 14.93 19.08 -7.21
C GLY A 175 13.96 18.01 -7.72
N GLU A 176 13.30 17.27 -6.82
CA GLU A 176 12.36 16.21 -7.15
C GLU A 176 10.94 16.75 -7.38
N GLY A 177 10.14 15.98 -8.12
CA GLY A 177 8.72 16.27 -8.29
C GLY A 177 7.92 16.11 -6.99
N VAL A 178 6.98 17.03 -6.75
CA VAL A 178 6.06 16.99 -5.59
C VAL A 178 4.76 16.23 -5.87
N ASP A 179 4.58 15.79 -7.11
CA ASP A 179 3.49 14.95 -7.54
C ASP A 179 3.99 13.90 -8.53
N ALA A 180 3.33 12.76 -8.54
CA ALA A 180 3.64 11.63 -9.41
C ALA A 180 2.33 11.05 -9.94
N SER A 181 2.30 10.76 -11.25
CA SER A 181 1.18 10.08 -11.88
C SER A 181 1.69 8.84 -12.59
N SER A 182 1.01 7.71 -12.45
CA SER A 182 1.36 6.50 -13.18
C SER A 182 0.14 5.86 -13.83
N PHE A 183 0.41 5.16 -14.93
CA PHE A 183 -0.56 4.31 -15.60
C PHE A 183 -0.16 2.86 -15.38
N VAL A 184 -1.12 2.04 -14.98
CA VAL A 184 -0.88 0.63 -14.67
C VAL A 184 -1.77 -0.24 -15.55
N ALA A 185 -1.20 -1.29 -16.11
CA ALA A 185 -1.95 -2.33 -16.81
C ALA A 185 -1.42 -3.70 -16.36
N GLY A 186 -2.32 -4.65 -16.14
CA GLY A 186 -1.95 -5.97 -15.70
C GLY A 186 -3.05 -7.00 -15.90
N VAL A 187 -2.74 -8.24 -15.58
CA VAL A 187 -3.66 -9.37 -15.69
C VAL A 187 -3.59 -10.18 -14.41
N ARG A 188 -4.76 -10.47 -13.83
CA ARG A 188 -4.88 -11.47 -12.77
C ARG A 188 -5.26 -12.80 -13.42
N TRP A 189 -4.47 -13.85 -13.16
CA TRP A 189 -4.79 -15.22 -13.55
C TRP A 189 -4.75 -16.19 -12.36
N TRP A 190 -5.42 -17.33 -12.46
CA TRP A 190 -5.20 -18.52 -11.61
C TRP A 190 -5.80 -19.79 -12.25
N PHE A 191 -5.37 -20.99 -11.83
CA PHE A 191 -5.82 -22.29 -12.33
C PHE A 191 -6.20 -23.25 -11.20
#